data_AF-A0A918EC45-F1
#
_entry.id   AF-A0A918EC45-F1
#
_cell.length_a   1.000
_cell.length_b   1.000
_cell.length_c   1.000
_cell.angle_alpha   90.00
_cell.angle_beta   90.00
_cell.angle_gamma   90.00
#
_symmetry.space_group_name_H-M   'P 1'
#
loop_
_entity.id
_entity.type
_entity.pdbx_description
1 polymer ?
#
loop_
_entity_poly.entity_id
_entity_poly.type
_entity_poly.pdbx_seq_one_letter_code
_entity_poly.pdbx_strand_id
1 'polypeptide(L)'
;MDAPLRVLRAAEVVRRTAAVLGRREDEQRRSHRRAVVTGSTPTAGPEAALGLARDFIDAIQAKDLDAVAATLATDARQLFMHSTATRSGEGVADIIAGRRKGFCVADVKGKEEILAYTEALFAKFTPLLWRDHEWTVSASGEVFFSGKGDMVVARTGKPYRNSYLTRFDVHDGKIVRMAEYGDVLMYARLGVRPNGAEFRALLRAVGRLFSPARSSRSGR
;
A
#
# COMPACT_ATOMS: atom_id res chain seq x y z
N MET A 1 20.52 -45.37 -5.60
CA MET A 1 19.28 -44.67 -6.00
C MET A 1 18.37 -44.64 -4.79
N ASP A 2 18.24 -43.50 -4.11
CA ASP A 2 17.54 -43.45 -2.80
C ASP A 2 16.93 -42.06 -2.53
N ALA A 3 16.10 -41.58 -3.47
CA ALA A 3 15.43 -40.28 -3.41
C ALA A 3 13.94 -40.26 -2.99
N PRO A 4 13.14 -41.35 -2.99
CA PRO A 4 11.69 -41.20 -2.83
C PRO A 4 11.19 -41.11 -1.36
N LEU A 5 11.99 -41.50 -0.35
CA LEU A 5 11.51 -41.56 1.04
C LEU A 5 11.57 -40.24 1.83
N ARG A 6 12.33 -39.23 1.38
CA ARG A 6 12.45 -37.95 2.11
C ARG A 6 11.30 -36.97 1.84
N VAL A 7 10.66 -37.05 0.68
CA VAL A 7 9.55 -36.16 0.27
C VAL A 7 8.25 -36.50 1.00
N LEU A 8 8.01 -37.79 1.28
CA LEU A 8 6.81 -38.25 1.97
C LEU A 8 6.76 -37.82 3.45
N ARG A 9 7.90 -37.76 4.14
CA ARG A 9 7.96 -37.30 5.55
C ARG A 9 7.73 -35.79 5.72
N ALA A 10 8.13 -34.97 4.75
CA ALA A 10 7.90 -33.52 4.80
C ALA A 10 6.43 -33.15 4.62
N ALA A 11 5.70 -33.88 3.75
CA ALA A 11 4.28 -33.63 3.49
C ALA A 11 3.37 -33.96 4.69
N GLU A 12 3.80 -34.88 5.57
CA GLU A 12 3.04 -35.26 6.77
C GLU A 12 3.25 -34.28 7.94
N VAL A 13 4.44 -33.72 8.08
CA VAL A 13 4.74 -32.64 9.04
C VAL A 13 3.97 -31.36 8.70
N VAL A 14 3.86 -31.02 7.42
CA VAL A 14 3.07 -29.87 6.95
C VAL A 14 1.57 -30.06 7.21
N ARG A 15 1.04 -31.27 7.02
CA ARG A 15 -0.37 -31.59 7.31
C ARG A 15 -0.70 -31.53 8.81
N ARG A 16 0.20 -32.01 9.68
CA ARG A 16 0.00 -31.94 11.14
C ARG A 16 0.07 -30.51 11.68
N THR A 17 0.92 -29.66 11.09
CA THR A 17 1.04 -28.25 11.49
C THR A 17 -0.19 -27.43 11.08
N ALA A 18 -0.76 -27.69 9.91
CA ALA A 18 -2.01 -27.06 9.46
C ALA A 18 -3.22 -27.39 10.36
N ALA A 19 -3.29 -28.62 10.89
CA ALA A 19 -4.36 -29.06 11.78
C ALA A 19 -4.26 -28.50 13.23
N VAL A 20 -3.08 -28.01 13.63
CA VAL A 20 -2.87 -27.32 14.93
C VAL A 20 -3.16 -25.83 14.80
N LEU A 21 -2.84 -25.22 13.66
CA LEU A 21 -3.13 -23.81 13.37
C LEU A 21 -4.63 -23.55 13.17
N GLY A 22 -5.35 -24.45 12.48
CA GLY A 22 -6.80 -24.32 12.30
C GLY A 22 -7.60 -24.38 13.61
N ARG A 23 -7.12 -25.14 14.62
CA ARG A 23 -7.76 -25.22 15.94
C ARG A 23 -7.55 -23.95 16.79
N ARG A 24 -6.43 -23.23 16.60
CA ARG A 24 -6.18 -21.93 17.26
C ARG A 24 -7.01 -20.79 16.67
N GLU A 25 -7.27 -20.83 15.36
CA GLU A 25 -8.11 -19.81 14.69
C GLU A 25 -9.60 -19.92 15.07
N ASP A 26 -10.11 -21.14 15.30
CA ASP A 26 -11.49 -21.36 15.76
C ASP A 26 -11.70 -20.96 17.23
N GLU A 27 -10.69 -21.11 18.08
CA GLU A 27 -10.71 -20.61 19.47
C GLU A 27 -10.62 -19.07 19.53
N GLN A 28 -9.83 -18.43 18.67
CA GLN A 28 -9.76 -16.97 18.56
C GLN A 28 -11.05 -16.35 18.00
N ARG A 29 -11.71 -17.02 17.03
CA ARG A 29 -13.01 -16.59 16.50
C ARG A 29 -14.15 -16.73 17.52
N ARG A 30 -14.07 -17.72 18.42
CA ARG A 30 -15.04 -17.86 19.52
C ARG A 30 -14.83 -16.83 20.64
N SER A 31 -13.60 -16.41 20.93
CA SER A 31 -13.36 -15.35 21.93
C SER A 31 -13.78 -13.96 21.44
N HIS A 32 -13.66 -13.66 20.14
CA HIS A 32 -14.06 -12.36 19.57
C HIS A 32 -15.57 -12.16 19.41
N ARG A 33 -16.39 -13.20 19.56
CA ARG A 33 -17.85 -13.10 19.42
C ARG A 33 -18.59 -12.75 20.72
N ARG A 34 -17.87 -12.49 21.81
CA ARG A 34 -18.45 -12.18 23.12
C ARG A 34 -17.81 -10.94 23.76
N ALA A 35 -17.87 -9.83 23.03
CA ALA A 35 -17.78 -8.48 23.59
C ALA A 35 -18.63 -7.54 22.75
N VAL A 36 -19.87 -7.32 23.20
CA VAL A 36 -20.69 -6.17 22.83
C VAL A 36 -20.33 -5.07 23.83
N VAL A 37 -19.94 -3.87 23.40
CA VAL A 37 -20.37 -2.58 23.96
C VAL A 37 -20.08 -1.49 22.92
N THR A 38 -21.11 -0.69 22.69
CA THR A 38 -21.19 0.55 21.92
C THR A 38 -20.12 1.57 22.29
N GLY A 39 -19.38 2.03 21.27
CA GLY A 39 -18.53 3.21 21.33
C GLY A 39 -18.11 3.56 19.92
N SER A 40 -18.92 4.36 19.22
CA SER A 40 -18.52 4.94 17.93
C SER A 40 -17.41 5.94 18.20
N THR A 41 -16.16 5.53 18.00
CA THR A 41 -15.02 6.44 17.99
C THR A 41 -15.24 7.49 16.89
N PRO A 42 -15.03 8.80 17.14
CA PRO A 42 -15.20 9.79 16.10
C PRO A 42 -14.15 9.55 15.01
N THR A 43 -14.58 9.09 13.83
CA THR A 43 -13.78 9.22 12.61
C THR A 43 -13.37 10.68 12.49
N ALA A 44 -12.07 10.94 12.27
CA ALA A 44 -11.57 12.31 12.08
C ALA A 44 -12.41 13.01 11.00
N GLY A 45 -12.81 14.26 11.26
CA GLY A 45 -13.57 15.03 10.29
C GLY A 45 -12.83 15.16 8.94
N PRO A 46 -13.55 15.33 7.82
CA PRO A 46 -12.93 15.38 6.48
C PRO A 46 -11.82 16.43 6.36
N GLU A 47 -11.94 17.57 7.05
CA GLU A 47 -10.92 18.63 7.09
C GLU A 47 -9.64 18.19 7.81
N ALA A 48 -9.77 17.48 8.94
CA ALA A 48 -8.61 16.98 9.69
C ALA A 48 -7.87 15.88 8.90
N ALA A 49 -8.61 15.00 8.21
CA ALA A 49 -8.03 14.00 7.32
C ALA A 49 -7.27 14.67 6.15
N LEU A 50 -7.84 15.73 5.57
CA LEU A 50 -7.18 16.50 4.51
C LEU A 50 -5.90 17.19 5.01
N GLY A 51 -5.93 17.79 6.20
CA GLY A 51 -4.75 18.39 6.84
C GLY A 51 -3.63 17.37 7.00
N LEU A 52 -3.93 16.20 7.58
CA LEU A 52 -2.95 15.14 7.79
C LEU A 52 -2.36 14.60 6.48
N ALA A 53 -3.18 14.47 5.42
CA ALA A 53 -2.69 14.03 4.13
C ALA A 53 -1.78 15.07 3.46
N ARG A 54 -2.06 16.36 3.63
CA ARG A 54 -1.18 17.46 3.19
C ARG A 54 0.15 17.43 3.93
N ASP A 55 0.12 17.29 5.25
CA ASP A 55 1.34 17.17 6.07
C ASP A 55 2.23 16.02 5.59
N PHE A 56 1.63 14.87 5.23
CA PHE A 56 2.38 13.75 4.65
C PHE A 56 3.02 14.11 3.30
N ILE A 57 2.28 14.72 2.38
CA ILE A 57 2.80 15.11 1.05
C ILE A 57 3.91 16.15 1.17
N ASP A 58 3.75 17.13 2.05
CA ASP A 58 4.73 18.18 2.28
C ASP A 58 6.00 17.62 2.93
N ALA A 59 5.88 16.71 3.89
CA ALA A 59 7.01 16.00 4.47
C ALA A 59 7.79 15.19 3.42
N ILE A 60 7.10 14.54 2.47
CA ILE A 60 7.75 13.84 1.35
C ILE A 60 8.54 14.80 0.46
N GLN A 61 7.98 15.97 0.10
CA GLN A 61 8.70 16.97 -0.71
C GLN A 61 9.93 17.53 0.03
N ALA A 62 9.79 17.79 1.33
CA ALA A 62 10.87 18.26 2.20
C ALA A 62 11.92 17.19 2.52
N LYS A 63 11.64 15.92 2.17
CA LYS A 63 12.45 14.75 2.56
C LYS A 63 12.60 14.60 4.08
N ASP A 64 11.57 14.95 4.82
CA ASP A 64 11.52 14.86 6.28
C ASP A 64 10.92 13.52 6.71
N LEU A 65 11.78 12.57 7.08
CA LEU A 65 11.34 11.22 7.43
C LEU A 65 10.60 11.18 8.78
N ASP A 66 10.94 12.06 9.72
CA ASP A 66 10.31 12.13 11.03
C ASP A 66 8.90 12.72 10.92
N ALA A 67 8.72 13.75 10.10
CA ALA A 67 7.40 14.29 9.77
C ALA A 67 6.53 13.26 9.03
N VAL A 68 7.11 12.48 8.10
CA VAL A 68 6.39 11.33 7.50
C VAL A 68 5.98 10.34 8.59
N ALA A 69 6.89 9.97 9.49
CA ALA A 69 6.61 9.04 10.57
C ALA A 69 5.49 9.53 11.50
N ALA A 70 5.40 10.84 11.74
CA ALA A 70 4.39 11.43 12.61
C ALA A 70 2.95 11.24 12.09
N THR A 71 2.76 11.15 10.77
CA THR A 71 1.41 11.03 10.17
C THR A 71 0.88 9.58 10.09
N LEU A 72 1.76 8.59 10.17
CA LEU A 72 1.43 7.18 9.94
C LEU A 72 0.99 6.44 11.23
N ALA A 73 -0.04 5.59 11.09
CA ALA A 73 -0.38 4.58 12.10
C ALA A 73 0.70 3.49 12.14
N THR A 74 0.87 2.82 13.29
CA THR A 74 1.88 1.77 13.46
C THR A 74 1.71 0.61 12.47
N ASP A 75 0.46 0.24 12.19
CA ASP A 75 0.07 -0.85 11.28
C ASP A 75 -0.32 -0.35 9.86
N ALA A 76 0.06 0.89 9.52
CA ALA A 76 -0.28 1.51 8.25
C ALA A 76 0.12 0.64 7.04
N ARG A 77 -0.62 0.76 5.94
CA ARG A 77 -0.37 0.00 4.71
C ARG A 77 -0.23 0.93 3.52
N GLN A 78 0.81 0.76 2.71
CA GLN A 78 0.95 1.47 1.43
C GLN A 78 0.88 0.48 0.28
N LEU A 79 -0.05 0.74 -0.64
CA LEU A 79 -0.26 -0.04 -1.85
C LEU A 79 0.20 0.78 -3.04
N PHE A 80 1.03 0.18 -3.88
CA PHE A 80 1.39 0.74 -5.18
C PHE A 80 0.53 0.08 -6.24
N MET A 81 -0.26 0.90 -6.91
CA MET A 81 -1.23 0.51 -7.91
C MET A 81 -0.72 0.98 -9.27
N HIS A 82 -0.49 0.07 -10.19
CA HIS A 82 -0.25 0.47 -11.57
C HIS A 82 -1.58 0.93 -12.19
N SER A 83 -1.56 2.12 -12.78
CA SER A 83 -2.64 2.64 -13.61
C SER A 83 -2.11 3.74 -14.54
N THR A 84 -2.40 3.64 -15.83
CA THR A 84 -2.14 4.72 -16.79
C THR A 84 -3.25 5.78 -16.80
N ALA A 85 -4.36 5.52 -16.10
CA ALA A 85 -5.51 6.42 -16.05
C ALA A 85 -5.24 7.73 -15.31
N THR A 86 -4.19 7.78 -14.47
CA THR A 86 -3.77 8.99 -13.77
C THR A 86 -3.26 10.09 -14.70
N ARG A 87 -3.07 9.79 -16.00
CA ARG A 87 -2.64 10.75 -17.02
C ARG A 87 -3.73 11.71 -17.50
N SER A 88 -4.99 11.45 -17.21
CA SER A 88 -6.12 12.31 -17.60
C SER A 88 -7.05 12.58 -16.43
N GLY A 89 -7.69 13.76 -16.44
CA GLY A 89 -8.68 14.12 -15.41
C GLY A 89 -9.87 13.15 -15.36
N GLU A 90 -10.35 12.68 -16.51
CA GLU A 90 -11.39 11.64 -16.58
C GLU A 90 -10.94 10.33 -15.93
N GLY A 91 -9.70 9.90 -16.19
CA GLY A 91 -9.17 8.67 -15.61
C GLY A 91 -8.94 8.77 -14.10
N VAL A 92 -8.57 9.96 -13.59
CA VAL A 92 -8.55 10.26 -12.16
C VAL A 92 -9.95 10.18 -11.56
N ALA A 93 -10.94 10.82 -12.19
CA ALA A 93 -12.33 10.79 -11.74
C ALA A 93 -12.90 9.35 -11.71
N ASP A 94 -12.55 8.52 -12.69
CA ASP A 94 -12.92 7.09 -12.72
C ASP A 94 -12.33 6.30 -11.56
N ILE A 95 -11.09 6.58 -11.15
CA ILE A 95 -10.48 5.91 -10.00
C ILE A 95 -11.15 6.35 -8.71
N ILE A 96 -11.35 7.67 -8.51
CA ILE A 96 -12.00 8.23 -7.33
C ILE A 96 -13.41 7.65 -7.18
N ALA A 97 -14.17 7.56 -8.28
CA ALA A 97 -15.51 6.97 -8.28
C ALA A 97 -15.53 5.43 -8.20
N GLY A 98 -14.36 4.77 -8.13
CA GLY A 98 -14.25 3.32 -8.04
C GLY A 98 -14.59 2.55 -9.33
N ARG A 99 -14.81 3.25 -10.45
CA ARG A 99 -15.03 2.66 -11.78
C ARG A 99 -13.77 2.03 -12.36
N ARG A 100 -12.59 2.43 -11.88
CA ARG A 100 -11.29 1.88 -12.26
C ARG A 100 -10.41 1.64 -11.03
N LYS A 101 -9.81 0.45 -10.92
CA LYS A 101 -9.10 0.02 -9.69
C LYS A 101 -7.58 -0.12 -9.82
N GLY A 102 -7.03 -0.05 -11.04
CA GLY A 102 -5.62 -0.38 -11.29
C GLY A 102 -5.26 -1.82 -10.89
N PHE A 103 -3.97 -2.17 -10.93
CA PHE A 103 -3.47 -3.45 -10.40
C PHE A 103 -2.39 -3.23 -9.35
N CYS A 104 -2.49 -3.93 -8.21
CA CYS A 104 -1.52 -3.81 -7.13
C CYS A 104 -0.20 -4.47 -7.52
N VAL A 105 0.89 -3.70 -7.54
CA VAL A 105 2.25 -4.18 -7.86
C VAL A 105 3.15 -4.32 -6.65
N ALA A 106 2.83 -3.62 -5.56
CA ALA A 106 3.57 -3.73 -4.32
C ALA A 106 2.65 -3.41 -3.15
N ASP A 107 2.87 -4.16 -2.06
CA ASP A 107 2.12 -4.04 -0.82
C ASP A 107 3.11 -3.96 0.35
N VAL A 108 3.27 -2.76 0.89
CA VAL A 108 4.15 -2.43 2.02
C VAL A 108 3.31 -2.40 3.29
N LYS A 109 3.76 -3.11 4.34
CA LYS A 109 2.97 -3.29 5.56
C LYS A 109 3.72 -2.82 6.80
N GLY A 110 3.04 -2.00 7.60
CA GLY A 110 3.56 -1.44 8.82
C GLY A 110 4.37 -0.18 8.59
N LYS A 111 4.35 0.72 9.58
CA LYS A 111 5.05 2.00 9.57
C LYS A 111 6.54 1.87 9.25
N GLU A 112 7.22 0.91 9.87
CA GLU A 112 8.67 0.71 9.69
C GLU A 112 9.03 0.39 8.23
N GLU A 113 8.24 -0.44 7.56
CA GLU A 113 8.50 -0.82 6.17
C GLU A 113 8.18 0.34 5.21
N ILE A 114 7.15 1.13 5.51
CA ILE A 114 6.83 2.36 4.79
C ILE A 114 7.98 3.36 4.92
N LEU A 115 8.48 3.59 6.14
CA LEU A 115 9.60 4.52 6.36
C LEU A 115 10.89 4.06 5.66
N ALA A 116 11.21 2.77 5.72
CA ALA A 116 12.37 2.23 5.01
C ALA A 116 12.24 2.37 3.48
N TYR A 117 11.02 2.25 2.93
CA TYR A 117 10.76 2.55 1.53
C TYR A 117 10.96 4.05 1.23
N THR A 118 10.38 4.92 2.04
CA THR A 118 10.43 6.37 1.90
C THR A 118 11.86 6.92 2.00
N GLU A 119 12.66 6.44 2.95
CA GLU A 119 14.06 6.82 3.08
C GLU A 119 14.85 6.49 1.79
N ALA A 120 14.62 5.30 1.22
CA ALA A 120 15.25 4.94 -0.04
C ALA A 120 14.73 5.77 -1.22
N LEU A 121 13.46 6.18 -1.21
CA LEU A 121 12.92 7.14 -2.19
C LEU A 121 13.68 8.47 -2.12
N PHE A 122 13.93 8.98 -0.90
CA PHE A 122 14.65 10.24 -0.67
C PHE A 122 16.10 10.19 -1.19
N ALA A 123 16.75 9.03 -1.08
CA ALA A 123 18.08 8.82 -1.64
C ALA A 123 18.09 8.71 -3.17
N LYS A 124 17.00 8.20 -3.78
CA LYS A 124 16.93 7.94 -5.23
C LYS A 124 16.61 9.17 -6.07
N PHE A 125 15.84 10.10 -5.54
CA PHE A 125 15.29 11.22 -6.30
C PHE A 125 15.65 12.55 -5.67
N THR A 126 16.09 13.52 -6.46
CA THR A 126 16.32 14.89 -6.00
C THR A 126 16.14 15.89 -7.14
N PRO A 127 15.25 16.90 -7.03
CA PRO A 127 14.30 17.12 -5.95
C PRO A 127 13.10 16.14 -6.01
N LEU A 128 12.23 16.20 -5.01
CA LEU A 128 10.91 15.58 -5.00
C LEU A 128 9.86 16.71 -5.08
N LEU A 129 9.33 16.98 -6.27
CA LEU A 129 8.37 18.08 -6.47
C LEU A 129 7.06 17.56 -7.04
N TRP A 130 5.96 18.10 -6.51
CA TRP A 130 4.62 17.91 -7.06
C TRP A 130 4.17 19.15 -7.84
N ARG A 131 3.82 18.96 -9.10
CA ARG A 131 3.28 19.99 -10.00
C ARG A 131 1.81 19.73 -10.28
N ASP A 132 1.08 20.80 -10.58
CA ASP A 132 -0.33 20.76 -11.02
C ASP A 132 -1.18 19.84 -10.14
N HIS A 133 -1.06 19.98 -8.81
CA HIS A 133 -1.70 19.07 -7.89
C HIS A 133 -3.05 19.58 -7.40
N GLU A 134 -3.95 18.64 -7.13
CA GLU A 134 -5.32 18.91 -6.70
C GLU A 134 -5.69 17.95 -5.57
N TRP A 135 -6.57 18.43 -4.69
CA TRP A 135 -7.11 17.66 -3.56
C TRP A 135 -8.60 17.46 -3.75
N THR A 136 -9.04 16.22 -3.56
CA THR A 136 -10.47 15.86 -3.54
C THR A 136 -10.77 15.13 -2.25
N VAL A 137 -11.87 15.50 -1.60
CA VAL A 137 -12.38 14.79 -0.43
C VAL A 137 -13.73 14.17 -0.79
N SER A 138 -13.87 12.86 -0.65
CA SER A 138 -15.13 12.18 -0.94
C SER A 138 -16.16 12.43 0.15
N ALA A 139 -17.44 12.22 -0.16
CA ALA A 139 -18.52 12.29 0.83
C ALA A 139 -18.34 11.26 1.97
N SER A 140 -17.63 10.16 1.70
CA SER A 140 -17.24 9.13 2.68
C SER A 140 -16.01 9.51 3.51
N GLY A 141 -15.41 10.68 3.30
CA GLY A 141 -14.25 11.17 4.05
C GLY A 141 -12.90 10.64 3.57
N GLU A 142 -12.84 9.94 2.43
CA GLU A 142 -11.58 9.53 1.82
C GLU A 142 -10.93 10.75 1.15
N VAL A 143 -9.61 10.91 1.34
CA VAL A 143 -8.86 12.03 0.79
C VAL A 143 -8.04 11.56 -0.39
N PHE A 144 -8.05 12.33 -1.47
CA PHE A 144 -7.33 12.04 -2.69
C PHE A 144 -6.43 13.22 -3.05
N PHE A 145 -5.18 12.90 -3.35
CA PHE A 145 -4.20 13.80 -3.93
C PHE A 145 -3.95 13.38 -5.37
N SER A 146 -4.13 14.27 -6.35
CA SER A 146 -3.68 14.02 -7.71
C SER A 146 -2.62 15.03 -8.10
N GLY A 147 -1.61 14.64 -8.87
CA GLY A 147 -0.56 15.56 -9.28
C GLY A 147 0.50 14.92 -10.16
N LYS A 148 1.41 15.74 -10.68
CA LYS A 148 2.54 15.31 -11.49
C LYS A 148 3.82 15.35 -10.66
N GLY A 149 4.46 14.20 -10.49
CA GLY A 149 5.80 14.14 -9.94
C GLY A 149 6.80 14.67 -10.96
N ASP A 150 7.65 15.61 -10.55
CA ASP A 150 8.77 16.13 -11.32
C ASP A 150 10.04 15.94 -10.50
N MET A 151 10.69 14.79 -10.72
CA MET A 151 11.87 14.37 -9.98
C MET A 151 13.08 14.21 -10.91
N VAL A 152 14.27 14.12 -10.33
CA VAL A 152 15.48 13.71 -11.07
C VAL A 152 16.13 12.53 -10.35
N VAL A 153 16.52 11.50 -11.09
CA VAL A 153 17.21 10.33 -10.54
C VAL A 153 18.60 10.75 -10.09
N ALA A 154 18.85 10.75 -8.77
CA ALA A 154 20.07 11.30 -8.17
C ALA A 154 21.36 10.70 -8.76
N ARG A 155 21.36 9.39 -9.04
CA ARG A 155 22.54 8.70 -9.58
C ARG A 155 22.86 9.05 -11.04
N THR A 156 21.84 9.32 -11.86
CA THR A 156 22.01 9.43 -13.32
C THR A 156 21.72 10.82 -13.87
N GLY A 157 21.15 11.71 -13.06
CA GLY A 157 20.69 13.03 -13.51
C GLY A 157 19.50 12.98 -14.47
N LYS A 158 18.93 11.80 -14.75
CA LYS A 158 17.82 11.68 -15.70
C LYS A 158 16.52 12.19 -15.08
N PRO A 159 15.72 12.99 -15.82
CA PRO A 159 14.42 13.41 -15.34
C PRO A 159 13.48 12.20 -15.21
N TYR A 160 12.69 12.19 -14.15
CA TYR A 160 11.62 11.24 -13.91
C TYR A 160 10.32 12.00 -13.68
N ARG A 161 9.39 11.87 -14.62
CA ARG A 161 8.10 12.56 -14.60
C ARG A 161 6.98 11.55 -14.71
N ASN A 162 6.06 11.55 -13.75
CA ASN A 162 4.95 10.60 -13.70
C ASN A 162 3.70 11.27 -13.11
N SER A 163 2.52 10.77 -13.46
CA SER A 163 1.24 11.27 -12.96
C SER A 163 0.71 10.32 -11.90
N TYR A 164 0.36 10.89 -10.75
CA TYR A 164 -0.04 10.15 -9.58
C TYR A 164 -1.44 10.53 -9.11
N LEU A 165 -2.10 9.54 -8.51
CA LEU A 165 -3.25 9.73 -7.65
C LEU A 165 -2.98 8.94 -6.37
N THR A 166 -3.00 9.58 -5.21
CA THR A 166 -2.84 8.91 -3.92
C THR A 166 -4.12 9.06 -3.12
N ARG A 167 -4.71 7.93 -2.74
CA ARG A 167 -5.81 7.89 -1.78
C ARG A 167 -5.25 7.70 -0.38
N PHE A 168 -5.79 8.45 0.58
CA PHE A 168 -5.49 8.34 2.01
C PHE A 168 -6.75 7.92 2.77
N ASP A 169 -6.61 6.86 3.55
CA ASP A 169 -7.59 6.46 4.56
C ASP A 169 -7.03 6.85 5.93
N VAL A 170 -7.79 7.66 6.67
CA VAL A 170 -7.40 8.19 7.98
C VAL A 170 -8.32 7.62 9.05
N HIS A 171 -7.74 7.17 10.15
CA HIS A 171 -8.45 6.69 11.34
C HIS A 171 -7.71 7.18 12.58
N ASP A 172 -8.43 7.66 13.60
CA ASP A 172 -7.85 8.19 14.85
C ASP A 172 -6.71 9.19 14.63
N GLY A 173 -6.86 10.09 13.64
CA GLY A 173 -5.85 11.11 13.32
C GLY A 173 -4.54 10.55 12.78
N LYS A 174 -4.54 9.31 12.26
CA LYS A 174 -3.39 8.67 11.61
C LYS A 174 -3.77 8.11 10.26
N ILE A 175 -2.84 8.17 9.31
CA ILE A 175 -2.98 7.49 8.02
C ILE A 175 -2.81 5.98 8.28
N VAL A 176 -3.88 5.23 8.07
CA VAL A 176 -3.90 3.76 8.20
C VAL A 176 -3.69 3.07 6.86
N ARG A 177 -4.01 3.73 5.75
CA ARG A 177 -3.78 3.19 4.42
C ARG A 177 -3.55 4.27 3.39
N MET A 178 -2.63 3.97 2.48
CA MET A 178 -2.40 4.72 1.26
C MET A 178 -2.53 3.79 0.05
N ALA A 179 -3.19 4.25 -0.99
CA ALA A 179 -3.16 3.61 -2.30
C ALA A 179 -2.66 4.62 -3.33
N GLU A 180 -1.45 4.41 -3.81
CA GLU A 180 -0.75 5.27 -4.76
C GLU A 180 -0.86 4.67 -6.16
N TYR A 181 -1.53 5.37 -7.04
CA TYR A 181 -1.75 5.00 -8.43
C TYR A 181 -0.76 5.76 -9.31
N GLY A 182 -0.08 5.05 -10.22
CA GLY A 182 0.79 5.68 -11.22
C GLY A 182 1.31 4.71 -12.27
N ASP A 183 2.08 5.20 -13.23
CA ASP A 183 2.70 4.33 -14.24
C ASP A 183 4.01 3.70 -13.73
N VAL A 184 3.87 2.52 -13.13
CA VAL A 184 4.99 1.72 -12.61
C VAL A 184 5.97 1.27 -13.71
N LEU A 185 5.52 1.17 -14.98
CA LEU A 185 6.43 0.80 -16.07
C LEU A 185 7.47 1.90 -16.34
N MET A 186 7.12 3.17 -16.07
CA MET A 186 8.08 4.26 -16.14
C MET A 186 9.16 4.13 -15.06
N TYR A 187 8.81 3.68 -13.86
CA TYR A 187 9.77 3.41 -12.79
C TYR A 187 10.68 2.23 -13.13
N ALA A 188 10.11 1.12 -13.64
CA ALA A 188 10.88 -0.06 -14.04
C ALA A 188 11.92 0.25 -15.14
N ARG A 189 11.58 1.16 -16.07
CA ARG A 189 12.48 1.62 -17.14
C ARG A 189 13.69 2.42 -16.64
N LEU A 190 13.69 2.88 -15.39
CA LEU A 190 14.84 3.59 -14.81
C LEU A 190 16.01 2.67 -14.47
N GLY A 191 15.82 1.34 -14.47
CA GLY A 191 16.88 0.38 -14.17
C GLY A 191 17.46 0.54 -12.75
N VAL A 192 16.68 1.12 -11.84
CA VAL A 192 17.06 1.30 -10.43
C VAL A 192 16.85 -0.04 -9.74
N ARG A 193 17.91 -0.55 -9.07
CA ARG A 193 17.81 -1.81 -8.33
C ARG A 193 16.79 -1.66 -7.19
N PRO A 194 15.85 -2.61 -7.04
CA PRO A 194 14.96 -2.63 -5.89
C PRO A 194 15.79 -2.74 -4.61
N ASN A 195 15.42 -1.99 -3.57
CA ASN A 195 15.93 -2.25 -2.23
C ASN A 195 15.21 -3.46 -1.60
N GLY A 196 15.65 -3.92 -0.42
CA GLY A 196 15.07 -5.08 0.25
C GLY A 196 13.58 -4.94 0.60
N ALA A 197 13.11 -3.71 0.91
CA ALA A 197 11.71 -3.45 1.21
C ALA A 197 10.83 -3.49 -0.05
N GLU A 198 11.27 -2.86 -1.15
CA GLU A 198 10.64 -2.93 -2.47
C GLU A 198 10.57 -4.38 -2.98
N PHE A 199 11.64 -5.15 -2.79
CA PHE A 199 11.68 -6.56 -3.19
C PHE A 199 10.69 -7.41 -2.39
N ARG A 200 10.60 -7.24 -1.07
CA ARG A 200 9.60 -7.92 -0.23
C ARG A 200 8.17 -7.52 -0.59
N ALA A 201 7.94 -6.23 -0.85
CA ALA A 201 6.64 -5.72 -1.24
C ALA A 201 6.19 -6.24 -2.62
N LEU A 202 7.12 -6.33 -3.59
CA LEU A 202 6.91 -6.93 -4.90
C LEU A 202 6.59 -8.44 -4.78
N LEU A 203 7.36 -9.19 -3.97
CA LEU A 203 7.11 -10.62 -3.74
C LEU A 203 5.70 -10.88 -3.15
N ARG A 204 5.23 -10.02 -2.25
CA ARG A 204 3.87 -10.14 -1.68
C ARG A 204 2.77 -9.85 -2.69
N ALA A 205 2.96 -8.88 -3.57
CA ALA A 205 2.00 -8.60 -4.64
C ALA A 205 1.91 -9.75 -5.64
N VAL A 206 3.06 -10.33 -6.01
CA VAL A 206 3.14 -11.52 -6.87
C VAL A 206 2.48 -12.75 -6.21
N GLY A 207 2.68 -12.95 -4.90
CA GLY A 207 2.02 -14.04 -4.16
C GLY A 207 0.49 -13.98 -4.17
N ARG A 208 -0.11 -12.77 -4.23
CA ARG A 208 -1.56 -12.58 -4.37
C ARG A 208 -2.07 -12.87 -5.79
N LEU A 209 -1.24 -12.66 -6.82
CA LEU A 209 -1.59 -13.06 -8.19
C LEU A 209 -1.62 -14.60 -8.35
N PHE A 210 -0.74 -15.31 -7.67
CA PHE A 210 -0.62 -16.78 -7.77
C PHE A 210 -1.42 -17.56 -6.71
N SER A 211 -2.00 -16.88 -5.73
CA SER A 211 -3.01 -17.44 -4.83
C SER A 211 -4.35 -16.73 -5.04
N PRO A 212 -5.06 -16.97 -6.15
CA PRO A 212 -6.49 -16.71 -6.17
C PRO A 212 -7.08 -17.66 -5.13
N ALA A 213 -7.48 -17.13 -3.97
CA ALA A 213 -8.21 -17.90 -2.99
C ALA A 213 -9.34 -18.63 -3.72
N ARG A 214 -9.31 -19.96 -3.62
CA ARG A 214 -10.34 -20.88 -4.09
C ARG A 214 -11.70 -20.27 -3.73
N SER A 215 -12.45 -19.84 -4.74
CA SER A 215 -13.88 -19.66 -4.57
C SER A 215 -14.44 -21.05 -4.30
N SER A 216 -14.69 -21.35 -3.03
CA SER A 216 -15.44 -22.51 -2.62
C SER A 216 -16.84 -22.38 -3.19
N ARG A 217 -17.03 -23.03 -4.31
CA ARG A 217 -18.32 -23.47 -4.81
C ARG A 217 -18.78 -24.61 -3.90
N SER A 218 -19.60 -24.29 -2.91
CA SER A 218 -20.58 -25.18 -2.24
C SER A 218 -21.39 -24.30 -1.29
N GLY A 219 -22.72 -24.32 -1.25
CA GLY A 219 -23.71 -25.05 -2.01
C GLY A 219 -25.09 -24.76 -1.42
N ARG A 220 -26.11 -25.21 -2.17
CA ARG A 220 -27.55 -25.29 -1.87
C ARG A 220 -28.33 -23.98 -1.89
#